data_AF-A0A1G0MCF1-F1
#
_entry.id   AF-A0A1G0MCF1-F1
#
_cell.length_a   1.000
_cell.length_b   1.000
_cell.length_c   1.000
_cell.angle_alpha   90.00
_cell.angle_beta   90.00
_cell.angle_gamma   90.00
#
_symmetry.space_group_name_H-M   'P 1'
#
loop_
_entity.id
_entity.type
_entity.pdbx_description
1 polymer ?
#
loop_
_entity_poly.entity_id
_entity_poly.type
_entity_poly.pdbx_seq_one_letter_code
_entity_poly.pdbx_strand_id
1 'polypeptide(L)'
;MRNLANLFLILFVADGAVSLLDVLVSLVSPVAALGQVRVFLADVVLVLAFTIFQGLAIDQRLPKRVFVPLTLFVCLVPISVLIFPSLSGNSSYGLLAASGQLLLCMLPVYHLQQTNQSGFLMPKAMFDGPFFSLRNTLVFSAITVFVVPLVSVLLLFSTANSFMHKNTAGFMRLAPDGIYMTEKVYRRDSKTIRLIGMIHMGDKQYYDGLAGSVAPGRTIILAEGVSDTRKMLRNRLDYGNFADYLGLTLQQEKMHFKGRTIEAAELEKSLPRSRDGANSTAQIDIMRADVDISSFHPETIRFLDALGKQMKESTSVTKGLNASSSWSKEYMTPQMQKVIMDDILYRRNKEVIRHMRKALVRYDTIVIPWGALHMPEIETEVLKQGFELQHVRERESIDFGKMLHGKS
;
A
#
# COMPACT_ATOMS: atom_id res chain seq x y z
N MET A 1 -12.80 38.11 9.90
CA MET A 1 -13.59 36.98 9.38
C MET A 1 -14.33 37.28 8.08
N ARG A 2 -15.20 38.30 7.97
CA ARG A 2 -15.92 38.61 6.69
C ARG A 2 -15.01 38.65 5.45
N ASN A 3 -13.95 39.44 5.47
CA ASN A 3 -13.07 39.59 4.31
C ASN A 3 -12.41 38.26 3.93
N LEU A 4 -12.02 37.44 4.92
CA LEU A 4 -11.46 36.11 4.72
C LEU A 4 -12.49 35.15 4.10
N ALA A 5 -13.73 35.17 4.61
CA ALA A 5 -14.83 34.36 4.08
C ALA A 5 -15.14 34.72 2.62
N ASN A 6 -15.17 36.01 2.30
CA ASN A 6 -15.41 36.49 0.93
C ASN A 6 -14.24 36.18 0.00
N LEU A 7 -13.00 36.30 0.47
CA LEU A 7 -11.82 35.90 -0.29
C LEU A 7 -11.85 34.40 -0.61
N PHE A 8 -12.20 33.57 0.38
CA PHE A 8 -12.37 32.13 0.18
C PHE A 8 -13.44 31.84 -0.88
N LEU A 9 -14.61 32.48 -0.82
CA LEU A 9 -15.67 32.29 -1.82
C LEU A 9 -15.22 32.65 -3.24
N ILE A 10 -14.52 33.77 -3.41
CA ILE A 10 -14.00 34.20 -4.71
C ILE A 10 -13.00 33.18 -5.25
N LEU A 11 -12.03 32.78 -4.42
CA LEU A 11 -10.99 31.84 -4.83
C LEU A 11 -11.55 30.42 -5.06
N PHE A 12 -12.55 30.00 -4.31
CA PHE A 12 -13.23 28.72 -4.50
C PHE A 12 -13.96 28.65 -5.86
N VAL A 13 -14.60 29.74 -6.29
CA VAL A 13 -15.19 29.84 -7.64
C VAL A 13 -14.10 29.85 -8.71
N ALA A 14 -13.05 30.66 -8.50
CA ALA A 14 -11.96 30.78 -9.47
C ALA A 14 -11.25 29.43 -9.70
N ASP A 15 -10.98 28.70 -8.61
CA ASP A 15 -10.40 27.36 -8.67
C ASP A 15 -11.31 26.36 -9.42
N GLY A 16 -12.61 26.35 -9.13
CA GLY A 16 -13.56 25.49 -9.84
C GLY A 16 -13.65 25.83 -11.34
N ALA A 17 -13.65 27.11 -11.69
CA ALA A 17 -13.70 27.57 -13.08
C ALA A 17 -12.41 27.24 -13.84
N VAL A 18 -11.24 27.51 -13.26
CA VAL A 18 -9.94 27.16 -13.85
C VAL A 18 -9.80 25.65 -13.98
N SER A 19 -10.24 24.88 -12.99
CA SER A 19 -10.25 23.41 -13.04
C SER A 19 -11.13 22.88 -14.17
N LEU A 20 -12.34 23.43 -14.33
CA LEU A 20 -13.24 23.05 -15.41
C LEU A 20 -12.63 23.38 -16.78
N LEU A 21 -12.07 24.57 -16.94
CA LEU A 21 -11.41 24.99 -18.17
C LEU A 21 -10.21 24.12 -18.50
N ASP A 22 -9.34 23.81 -17.52
CA ASP A 22 -8.17 22.93 -17.72
C ASP A 22 -8.59 21.53 -18.18
N VAL A 23 -9.63 20.95 -17.56
CA VAL A 23 -10.18 19.65 -17.97
C VAL A 23 -10.74 19.72 -19.39
N LEU A 24 -11.54 20.75 -19.72
CA LEU A 24 -12.10 20.90 -21.07
C LEU A 24 -11.04 21.10 -22.15
N VAL A 25 -10.00 21.90 -21.85
CA VAL A 25 -8.85 22.09 -22.76
C VAL A 25 -8.11 20.77 -22.95
N SER A 26 -7.90 19.99 -21.89
CA SER A 26 -7.21 18.70 -21.96
C SER A 26 -7.91 17.66 -22.85
N LEU A 27 -9.23 17.81 -23.08
CA LEU A 27 -9.98 16.95 -23.99
C LEU A 27 -9.71 17.26 -25.47
N VAL A 28 -9.26 18.48 -25.78
CA VAL A 28 -9.04 18.97 -27.15
C VAL A 28 -7.56 19.10 -27.47
N SER A 29 -6.71 19.36 -26.47
CA SER A 29 -5.28 19.55 -26.62
C SER A 29 -4.51 18.88 -25.48
N PRO A 30 -3.40 18.17 -25.77
CA PRO A 30 -2.56 17.56 -24.74
C PRO A 30 -1.71 18.59 -23.96
N VAL A 31 -1.78 19.88 -24.30
CA VAL A 31 -0.99 20.92 -23.65
C VAL A 31 -1.61 21.32 -22.31
N ALA A 32 -0.92 21.01 -21.21
CA ALA A 32 -1.32 21.36 -19.85
C ALA A 32 -1.05 22.84 -19.51
N ALA A 33 -1.60 23.76 -20.30
CA ALA A 33 -1.31 25.20 -20.18
C ALA A 33 -1.75 25.80 -18.82
N LEU A 34 -2.80 25.25 -18.20
CA LEU A 34 -3.37 25.78 -16.94
C LEU A 34 -3.03 24.94 -15.71
N GLY A 35 -2.34 23.81 -15.87
CA GLY A 35 -2.13 22.84 -14.80
C GLY A 35 -1.44 23.43 -13.56
N GLN A 36 -0.37 24.24 -13.76
CA GLN A 36 0.34 24.88 -12.64
C GLN A 36 -0.51 25.91 -11.91
N VAL A 37 -1.25 26.73 -12.66
CA VAL A 37 -2.15 27.74 -12.09
C VAL A 37 -3.27 27.08 -11.30
N ARG A 38 -3.84 25.99 -11.84
CA ARG A 38 -4.85 25.18 -11.15
C ARG A 38 -4.34 24.64 -9.82
N VAL A 39 -3.17 23.99 -9.82
CA VAL A 39 -2.59 23.42 -8.58
C VAL A 39 -2.35 24.52 -7.54
N PHE A 40 -1.77 25.65 -7.95
CA PHE A 40 -1.53 26.77 -7.05
C PHE A 40 -2.83 27.33 -6.45
N LEU A 41 -3.88 27.52 -7.26
CA LEU A 41 -5.18 27.98 -6.77
C LEU A 41 -5.82 26.97 -5.81
N ALA A 42 -5.79 25.69 -6.14
CA ALA A 42 -6.30 24.63 -5.28
C ALA A 42 -5.61 24.61 -3.91
N ASP A 43 -4.27 24.76 -3.88
CA ASP A 43 -3.50 24.81 -2.63
C ASP A 43 -3.90 26.02 -1.76
N VAL A 44 -4.05 27.20 -2.38
CA VAL A 44 -4.49 28.41 -1.67
C VAL A 44 -5.92 28.22 -1.12
N VAL A 45 -6.83 27.67 -1.92
CA VAL A 45 -8.22 27.39 -1.51
C VAL A 45 -8.24 26.37 -0.38
N LEU A 46 -7.40 25.34 -0.39
CA LEU A 46 -7.28 24.35 0.67
C LEU A 46 -6.80 24.96 2.00
N VAL A 47 -5.78 25.81 1.96
CA VAL A 47 -5.29 26.53 3.16
C VAL A 47 -6.37 27.45 3.74
N LEU A 48 -7.09 28.17 2.87
CA LEU A 48 -8.21 29.00 3.29
C LEU A 48 -9.38 28.17 3.83
N ALA A 49 -9.69 27.02 3.22
CA ALA A 49 -10.73 26.11 3.68
C ALA A 49 -10.46 25.63 5.10
N PHE A 50 -9.21 25.25 5.41
CA PHE A 50 -8.81 24.88 6.77
C PHE A 50 -9.03 26.04 7.75
N THR A 51 -8.62 27.26 7.37
CA THR A 51 -8.78 28.45 8.21
C THR A 51 -10.25 28.78 8.46
N ILE A 52 -11.09 28.70 7.42
CA ILE A 52 -12.54 28.89 7.53
C ILE A 52 -13.17 27.81 8.38
N PHE A 53 -12.75 26.55 8.23
CA PHE A 53 -13.26 25.43 9.03
C PHE A 53 -13.01 25.63 10.53
N GLN A 54 -11.80 26.05 10.92
CA GLN A 54 -11.53 26.44 12.31
C GLN A 54 -12.37 27.66 12.74
N GLY A 55 -12.55 28.62 11.83
CA GLY A 55 -13.44 29.76 12.02
C GLY A 55 -14.88 29.35 12.31
N LEU A 56 -15.41 28.25 11.76
CA LEU A 56 -16.79 27.80 12.00
C LEU A 56 -17.03 27.32 13.44
N ALA A 57 -15.98 26.86 14.11
CA ALA A 57 -16.01 26.51 15.52
C ALA A 57 -16.15 27.77 16.40
N ILE A 58 -15.35 28.81 16.10
CA ILE A 58 -15.20 30.00 16.95
C ILE A 58 -16.21 31.09 16.61
N ASP A 59 -16.33 31.45 15.32
CA ASP A 59 -17.19 32.51 14.82
C ASP A 59 -18.60 31.97 14.54
N GLN A 60 -19.54 32.26 15.45
CA GLN A 60 -20.93 31.81 15.28
C GLN A 60 -21.65 32.51 14.12
N ARG A 61 -21.12 33.64 13.64
CA ARG A 61 -21.71 34.45 12.56
C ARG A 61 -21.46 33.85 11.19
N LEU A 62 -20.51 32.92 11.07
CA LEU A 62 -20.28 32.20 9.82
C LEU A 62 -21.43 31.21 9.55
N PRO A 63 -22.12 31.31 8.39
CA PRO A 63 -23.21 30.43 8.04
C PRO A 63 -22.70 29.02 7.72
N LYS A 64 -22.86 28.12 8.70
CA LYS A 64 -22.40 26.72 8.61
C LYS A 64 -23.00 25.96 7.43
N ARG A 65 -24.25 26.27 7.07
CA ARG A 65 -24.93 25.70 5.89
C ARG A 65 -24.24 26.02 4.57
N VAL A 66 -23.46 27.11 4.52
CA VAL A 66 -22.68 27.50 3.34
C VAL A 66 -21.27 26.93 3.46
N PHE A 67 -20.55 27.26 4.53
CA PHE A 67 -19.11 26.97 4.58
C PHE A 67 -18.76 25.52 4.93
N VAL A 68 -19.61 24.77 5.65
CA VAL A 68 -19.33 23.34 5.91
C VAL A 68 -19.30 22.53 4.60
N PRO A 69 -20.32 22.57 3.71
CA PRO A 69 -20.26 21.86 2.44
C PRO A 69 -19.07 22.26 1.56
N LEU A 70 -18.74 23.55 1.48
CA LEU A 70 -17.62 24.05 0.67
C LEU A 70 -16.28 23.54 1.21
N THR A 71 -16.02 23.72 2.50
CA THR A 71 -14.76 23.25 3.12
C THR A 71 -14.63 21.74 3.06
N LEU A 72 -15.72 20.99 3.29
CA LEU A 72 -15.72 19.53 3.13
C LEU A 72 -15.42 19.13 1.70
N PHE A 73 -16.01 19.80 0.70
CA PHE A 73 -15.74 19.50 -0.71
C PHE A 73 -14.26 19.66 -1.06
N VAL A 74 -13.65 20.80 -0.68
CA VAL A 74 -12.22 21.06 -0.92
C VAL A 74 -11.33 19.97 -0.30
N CYS A 75 -11.69 19.47 0.88
CA CYS A 75 -10.94 18.40 1.52
C CYS A 75 -11.23 17.03 0.88
N LEU A 76 -12.48 16.73 0.53
CA LEU A 76 -12.90 15.42 0.07
C LEU A 76 -12.35 15.08 -1.32
N VAL A 77 -12.23 16.04 -2.24
CA VAL A 77 -11.72 15.81 -3.60
C VAL A 77 -10.29 15.23 -3.62
N PRO A 78 -9.29 15.81 -2.93
CA PRO A 78 -7.96 15.20 -2.87
C PRO A 78 -7.96 13.91 -2.04
N ILE A 79 -8.74 13.84 -0.96
CA ILE A 79 -8.85 12.63 -0.12
C ILE A 79 -9.40 11.45 -0.92
N SER A 80 -10.41 11.66 -1.77
CA SER A 80 -10.99 10.57 -2.56
C SER A 80 -10.01 10.04 -3.61
N VAL A 81 -9.13 10.88 -4.19
CA VAL A 81 -8.05 10.43 -5.07
C VAL A 81 -7.02 9.61 -4.31
N LEU A 82 -6.74 9.96 -3.05
CA LEU A 82 -5.88 9.14 -2.19
C LEU A 82 -6.55 7.79 -1.91
N ILE A 83 -7.82 7.77 -1.52
CA ILE A 83 -8.56 6.54 -1.22
C ILE A 83 -8.73 5.66 -2.46
N PHE A 84 -8.98 6.28 -3.60
CA PHE A 84 -9.19 5.62 -4.89
C PHE A 84 -8.20 6.16 -5.94
N PRO A 85 -6.96 5.65 -5.98
CA PRO A 85 -5.93 6.13 -6.90
C PRO A 85 -6.33 6.07 -8.38
N SER A 86 -7.27 5.19 -8.75
CA SER A 86 -7.83 5.10 -10.11
C SER A 86 -8.58 6.35 -10.56
N LEU A 87 -8.96 7.22 -9.64
CA LEU A 87 -9.54 8.53 -9.94
C LEU A 87 -8.48 9.55 -10.39
N SER A 88 -7.21 9.32 -10.05
CA SER A 88 -6.11 10.19 -10.45
C SER A 88 -5.93 10.17 -11.97
N GLY A 89 -5.91 11.35 -12.60
CA GLY A 89 -5.80 11.49 -14.05
C GLY A 89 -7.05 11.08 -14.83
N ASN A 90 -8.14 10.68 -14.17
CA ASN A 90 -9.40 10.39 -14.84
C ASN A 90 -10.14 11.68 -15.20
N SER A 91 -10.23 12.00 -16.49
CA SER A 91 -10.87 13.24 -16.98
C SER A 91 -12.35 13.35 -16.60
N SER A 92 -13.08 12.22 -16.52
CA SER A 92 -14.50 12.24 -16.11
C SER A 92 -14.64 12.61 -14.65
N TYR A 93 -13.77 12.07 -13.78
CA TYR A 93 -13.75 12.44 -12.38
C TYR A 93 -13.37 13.92 -12.19
N GLY A 94 -12.34 14.40 -12.91
CA GLY A 94 -11.95 15.81 -12.91
C GLY A 94 -13.08 16.74 -13.32
N LEU A 95 -13.83 16.38 -14.38
CA LEU A 95 -14.98 17.14 -14.86
C LEU A 95 -16.12 17.18 -13.84
N LEU A 96 -16.43 16.03 -13.23
CA LEU A 96 -17.45 15.91 -12.19
C LEU A 96 -17.08 16.74 -10.94
N ALA A 97 -15.83 16.67 -10.50
CA ALA A 97 -15.34 17.44 -9.36
C ALA A 97 -15.43 18.95 -9.64
N ALA A 98 -14.88 19.43 -10.76
CA ALA A 98 -14.93 20.86 -11.11
C ALA A 98 -16.38 21.37 -11.26
N SER A 99 -17.25 20.57 -11.89
CA SER A 99 -18.67 20.90 -12.03
C SER A 99 -19.39 20.93 -10.69
N GLY A 100 -19.13 19.94 -9.82
CA GLY A 100 -19.66 19.88 -8.45
C GLY A 100 -19.24 21.09 -7.62
N GLN A 101 -17.98 21.52 -7.74
CA GLN A 101 -17.47 22.72 -7.09
C GLN A 101 -18.25 23.97 -7.48
N LEU A 102 -18.46 24.18 -8.78
CA LEU A 102 -19.22 25.33 -9.29
C LEU A 102 -20.71 25.26 -8.89
N LEU A 103 -21.31 24.07 -8.87
CA LEU A 103 -22.68 23.91 -8.37
C LEU A 103 -22.80 24.29 -6.89
N LEU A 104 -21.81 23.94 -6.06
CA LEU A 104 -21.79 24.32 -4.64
C LEU A 104 -21.67 25.85 -4.45
N CYS A 105 -21.15 26.58 -5.44
CA CYS A 105 -21.10 28.06 -5.39
C CYS A 105 -22.50 28.71 -5.41
N MET A 106 -23.55 27.94 -5.70
CA MET A 106 -24.93 28.40 -5.58
C MET A 106 -25.41 28.48 -4.12
N LEU A 107 -24.75 27.79 -3.18
CA LEU A 107 -25.14 27.78 -1.76
C LEU A 107 -25.07 29.17 -1.09
N PRO A 108 -24.00 29.98 -1.24
CA PRO A 108 -23.97 31.36 -0.77
C PRO A 108 -25.14 32.19 -1.31
N VAL A 109 -25.43 32.09 -2.62
CA VAL A 109 -26.49 32.85 -3.29
C VAL A 109 -27.86 32.46 -2.73
N TYR A 110 -28.14 31.16 -2.66
CA TYR A 110 -29.39 30.63 -2.11
C TYR A 110 -29.58 31.06 -0.65
N HIS A 111 -28.52 30.99 0.16
CA HIS A 111 -28.56 31.41 1.55
C HIS A 111 -28.85 32.91 1.71
N LEU A 112 -28.22 33.75 0.88
CA LEU A 112 -28.42 35.20 0.89
C LEU A 112 -29.86 35.57 0.48
N GLN A 113 -30.38 34.92 -0.56
CA GLN A 113 -31.76 35.11 -1.02
C GLN A 113 -32.79 34.81 0.08
N GLN A 114 -32.59 33.75 0.87
CA GLN A 114 -33.45 33.46 2.03
C GLN A 114 -33.43 34.53 3.12
N THR A 115 -32.39 35.36 3.15
CA THR A 115 -32.24 36.47 4.10
C THR A 115 -32.61 37.84 3.50
N ASN A 116 -33.31 37.86 2.36
CA ASN A 116 -33.65 39.06 1.59
C ASN A 116 -32.43 39.91 1.19
N GLN A 117 -31.27 39.26 1.02
CA GLN A 117 -30.04 39.90 0.57
C GLN A 117 -29.69 39.37 -0.82
N SER A 118 -29.28 40.27 -1.70
CA SER A 118 -28.83 39.91 -3.06
C SER A 118 -27.32 39.84 -3.11
N GLY A 119 -26.79 38.82 -3.79
CA GLY A 119 -25.37 38.73 -4.13
C GLY A 119 -24.77 37.36 -3.84
N PHE A 120 -23.44 37.29 -4.00
CA PHE A 120 -22.63 36.10 -3.73
C PHE A 120 -21.78 36.24 -2.46
N LEU A 121 -21.34 37.47 -2.15
CA LEU A 121 -20.45 37.76 -1.03
C LEU A 121 -21.24 38.01 0.26
N MET A 122 -20.65 37.62 1.39
CA MET A 122 -21.25 37.82 2.70
C MET A 122 -21.26 39.33 3.06
N PRO A 123 -22.44 39.92 3.31
CA PRO A 123 -22.56 41.34 3.62
C PRO A 123 -22.13 41.65 5.05
N LYS A 124 -21.87 42.93 5.31
CA LYS A 124 -21.43 43.42 6.63
C LYS A 124 -22.43 43.06 7.73
N ALA A 125 -23.73 43.20 7.44
CA ALA A 125 -24.81 42.99 8.40
C ALA A 125 -24.80 41.60 9.07
N MET A 126 -24.33 40.55 8.38
CA MET A 126 -24.22 39.22 8.97
C MET A 126 -23.21 39.14 10.12
N PHE A 127 -22.25 40.06 10.16
CA PHE A 127 -21.15 40.06 11.12
C PHE A 127 -21.34 41.05 12.27
N ASP A 128 -22.50 41.72 12.36
CA ASP A 128 -22.78 42.73 13.41
C ASP A 128 -23.11 42.11 14.79
N GLY A 129 -23.34 40.78 14.84
CA GLY A 129 -23.62 40.05 16.08
C GLY A 129 -22.38 39.65 16.90
N PRO A 130 -22.58 38.96 18.03
CA PRO A 130 -21.50 38.46 18.87
C PRO A 130 -20.63 37.45 18.11
N PHE A 131 -19.30 37.64 18.18
CA PHE A 131 -18.34 36.77 17.50
C PHE A 131 -18.34 35.35 18.05
N PHE A 132 -18.24 35.20 19.37
CA PHE A 132 -18.03 33.92 20.04
C PHE A 132 -19.30 33.39 20.70
N SER A 133 -19.47 32.06 20.67
CA SER A 133 -20.46 31.35 21.48
C SER A 133 -19.89 30.02 21.94
N LEU A 134 -19.81 29.82 23.26
CA LEU A 134 -19.33 28.57 23.84
C LEU A 134 -20.14 27.37 23.38
N ARG A 135 -21.47 27.52 23.29
CA ARG A 135 -22.36 26.47 22.77
C ARG A 135 -22.01 26.10 21.33
N ASN A 136 -21.77 27.10 20.47
CA ASN A 136 -21.38 26.88 19.09
C ASN A 136 -20.08 26.08 19.00
N THR A 137 -19.07 26.52 19.74
CA THR A 137 -17.75 25.88 19.80
C THR A 137 -17.87 24.44 20.30
N LEU A 138 -18.58 24.19 21.40
CA LEU A 138 -18.74 22.85 21.96
C LEU A 138 -19.46 21.90 21.00
N VAL A 139 -20.55 22.33 20.37
CA VAL A 139 -21.29 21.49 19.41
C VAL A 139 -20.45 21.18 18.18
N PHE A 140 -19.79 22.20 17.60
CA PHE A 140 -18.96 22.01 16.42
C PHE A 140 -17.76 21.11 16.73
N SER A 141 -17.10 21.32 17.87
CA SER A 141 -16.00 20.48 18.33
C SER A 141 -16.46 19.04 18.58
N ALA A 142 -17.63 18.83 19.21
CA ALA A 142 -18.17 17.49 19.46
C ALA A 142 -18.37 16.71 18.15
N ILE A 143 -18.92 17.35 17.10
CA ILE A 143 -19.06 16.71 15.78
C ILE A 143 -17.70 16.42 15.16
N THR A 144 -16.78 17.40 15.22
CA THR A 144 -15.44 17.29 14.63
C THR A 144 -14.61 16.18 15.27
N VAL A 145 -14.79 15.94 16.58
CA VAL A 145 -14.16 14.85 17.33
C VAL A 145 -14.50 13.47 16.77
N PHE A 146 -15.65 13.28 16.09
CA PHE A 146 -15.96 12.00 15.44
C PHE A 146 -15.50 11.95 13.98
N VAL A 147 -15.63 13.06 13.26
CA VAL A 147 -15.32 13.11 11.82
C VAL A 147 -13.81 13.04 11.57
N VAL A 148 -13.02 13.79 12.32
CA VAL A 148 -11.57 13.88 12.08
C VAL A 148 -10.87 12.53 12.29
N PRO A 149 -11.10 11.77 13.37
CA PRO A 149 -10.51 10.45 13.52
C PRO A 149 -10.92 9.49 12.41
N LEU A 150 -12.19 9.48 11.99
CA LEU A 150 -12.65 8.62 10.90
C LEU A 150 -11.92 8.93 9.58
N VAL A 151 -11.85 10.21 9.20
CA VAL A 151 -11.13 10.65 8.00
C VAL A 151 -9.64 10.31 8.11
N SER A 152 -9.06 10.48 9.29
CA SER A 152 -7.65 10.16 9.54
C SER A 152 -7.39 8.67 9.36
N VAL A 153 -8.23 7.80 9.92
CA VAL A 153 -8.12 6.34 9.75
C VAL A 153 -8.22 5.95 8.27
N LEU A 154 -9.18 6.51 7.53
CA LEU A 154 -9.31 6.24 6.09
C LEU A 154 -8.09 6.70 5.29
N LEU A 155 -7.52 7.86 5.64
CA LEU A 155 -6.30 8.38 5.02
C LEU A 155 -5.07 7.55 5.34
N LEU A 156 -4.88 7.16 6.61
CA LEU A 156 -3.80 6.25 7.00
C LEU A 156 -3.92 4.92 6.26
N PHE A 157 -5.13 4.37 6.19
CA PHE A 157 -5.42 3.12 5.49
C PHE A 157 -5.09 3.21 3.99
N SER A 158 -5.58 4.25 3.32
CA SER A 158 -5.30 4.55 1.91
C SER A 158 -3.80 4.72 1.64
N THR A 159 -3.11 5.47 2.50
CA THR A 159 -1.66 5.71 2.39
C THR A 159 -0.89 4.41 2.56
N ALA A 160 -1.27 3.61 3.56
CA ALA A 160 -0.67 2.30 3.79
C ALA A 160 -0.89 1.37 2.59
N ASN A 161 -2.11 1.28 2.06
CA ASN A 161 -2.40 0.47 0.88
C ASN A 161 -1.58 0.94 -0.35
N SER A 162 -1.55 2.25 -0.61
CA SER A 162 -0.78 2.82 -1.74
C SER A 162 0.72 2.58 -1.59
N PHE A 163 1.24 2.71 -0.36
CA PHE A 163 2.63 2.40 -0.05
C PHE A 163 2.94 0.92 -0.31
N MET A 164 2.10 0.01 0.18
CA MET A 164 2.28 -1.43 0.01
C MET A 164 2.20 -1.83 -1.46
N HIS A 165 1.18 -1.36 -2.19
CA HIS A 165 1.01 -1.62 -3.60
C HIS A 165 2.21 -1.11 -4.42
N LYS A 166 2.67 0.13 -4.18
CA LYS A 166 3.80 0.71 -4.91
C LYS A 166 5.12 -0.02 -4.62
N ASN A 167 5.45 -0.26 -3.35
CA ASN A 167 6.73 -0.86 -2.95
C ASN A 167 6.80 -2.37 -3.24
N THR A 168 5.68 -3.01 -3.52
CA THR A 168 5.65 -4.42 -3.93
C THR A 168 5.34 -4.60 -5.40
N ALA A 169 5.25 -3.53 -6.21
CA ALA A 169 4.82 -3.60 -7.62
C ALA A 169 3.45 -4.30 -7.80
N GLY A 170 2.52 -4.09 -6.86
CA GLY A 170 1.18 -4.67 -6.86
C GLY A 170 1.11 -6.14 -6.41
N PHE A 171 2.17 -6.67 -5.81
CA PHE A 171 2.18 -8.02 -5.26
C PHE A 171 1.51 -8.14 -3.88
N MET A 172 1.20 -7.01 -3.25
CA MET A 172 0.45 -6.94 -2.01
C MET A 172 -0.55 -5.79 -2.05
N ARG A 173 -1.75 -6.04 -1.55
CA ARG A 173 -2.82 -5.06 -1.42
C ARG A 173 -3.45 -5.16 -0.04
N LEU A 174 -3.77 -4.02 0.53
CA LEU A 174 -4.50 -3.90 1.79
C LEU A 174 -5.95 -3.51 1.47
N ALA A 175 -6.90 -4.27 2.00
CA ALA A 175 -8.33 -3.98 1.91
C ALA A 175 -8.99 -3.96 3.30
N PRO A 176 -10.17 -3.33 3.44
CA PRO A 176 -10.82 -3.21 4.74
C PRO A 176 -11.14 -4.55 5.40
N ASP A 177 -11.27 -5.60 4.61
CA ASP A 177 -11.56 -6.99 5.00
C ASP A 177 -10.30 -7.84 5.21
N GLY A 178 -9.14 -7.46 4.65
CA GLY A 178 -7.95 -8.29 4.78
C GLY A 178 -6.70 -7.83 4.01
N ILE A 179 -5.65 -8.64 4.09
CA ILE A 179 -4.42 -8.48 3.31
C ILE A 179 -4.42 -9.50 2.17
N TYR A 180 -4.24 -9.01 0.96
CA TYR A 180 -4.24 -9.80 -0.27
C TYR A 180 -2.83 -9.88 -0.85
N MET A 181 -2.46 -11.08 -1.29
CA MET A 181 -1.23 -11.35 -2.03
C MET A 181 -1.55 -11.66 -3.48
N THR A 182 -0.70 -11.17 -4.38
CA THR A 182 -0.89 -11.35 -5.82
C THR A 182 0.10 -12.37 -6.37
N GLU A 183 -0.41 -13.23 -7.24
CA GLU A 183 0.34 -14.09 -8.13
C GLU A 183 0.27 -13.51 -9.54
N LYS A 184 1.43 -13.36 -10.19
CA LYS A 184 1.52 -12.94 -11.59
C LYS A 184 2.20 -14.02 -12.42
N VAL A 185 1.57 -14.39 -13.52
CA VAL A 185 2.04 -15.42 -14.44
C VAL A 185 2.58 -14.77 -15.71
N TYR A 186 3.85 -15.05 -15.96
CA TYR A 186 4.64 -14.53 -17.05
C TYR A 186 4.95 -15.63 -18.05
N ARG A 187 4.84 -15.35 -19.35
CA ARG A 187 5.10 -16.34 -20.40
C ARG A 187 6.04 -15.81 -21.47
N ARG A 188 6.90 -16.69 -21.97
CA ARG A 188 7.73 -16.50 -23.16
C ARG A 188 7.84 -17.85 -23.87
N ASP A 189 7.31 -17.96 -25.08
CA ASP A 189 7.23 -19.21 -25.84
C ASP A 189 6.52 -20.34 -25.04
N SER A 190 7.23 -21.45 -24.81
CA SER A 190 6.80 -22.58 -23.99
C SER A 190 7.19 -22.46 -22.51
N LYS A 191 7.87 -21.38 -22.11
CA LYS A 191 8.35 -21.15 -20.73
C LYS A 191 7.36 -20.29 -19.95
N THR A 192 7.15 -20.66 -18.69
CA THR A 192 6.28 -19.96 -17.75
C THR A 192 7.05 -19.63 -16.47
N ILE A 193 6.93 -18.39 -16.01
CA ILE A 193 7.42 -17.95 -14.69
C ILE A 193 6.21 -17.48 -13.87
N ARG A 194 6.04 -18.05 -12.68
CA ARG A 194 5.00 -17.68 -11.72
C ARG A 194 5.68 -16.95 -10.57
N LEU A 195 5.46 -15.65 -10.48
CA LEU A 195 5.88 -14.84 -9.35
C LEU A 195 4.74 -14.79 -8.35
N ILE A 196 4.98 -15.20 -7.12
CA ILE A 196 3.95 -15.23 -6.07
C ILE A 196 4.44 -14.39 -4.91
N GLY A 197 3.73 -13.29 -4.63
CA GLY A 197 3.97 -12.47 -3.46
C GLY A 197 3.66 -13.26 -2.19
N MET A 198 4.60 -13.30 -1.27
CA MET A 198 4.45 -13.99 0.01
C MET A 198 4.46 -13.00 1.16
N ILE A 199 3.80 -13.43 2.24
CA ILE A 199 3.92 -12.87 3.58
C ILE A 199 4.37 -14.00 4.50
N HIS A 200 5.17 -13.68 5.51
CA HIS A 200 5.70 -14.70 6.44
C HIS A 200 4.64 -15.24 7.41
N MET A 201 3.51 -14.54 7.56
CA MET A 201 2.38 -14.90 8.40
C MET A 201 1.08 -14.72 7.62
N GLY A 202 0.23 -15.73 7.61
CA GLY A 202 -1.06 -15.69 6.92
C GLY A 202 -1.96 -16.86 7.31
N ASP A 203 -3.15 -16.90 6.75
CA ASP A 203 -4.13 -17.95 6.96
C ASP A 203 -3.63 -19.28 6.39
N LYS A 204 -3.92 -20.39 7.09
CA LYS A 204 -3.56 -21.73 6.61
C LYS A 204 -4.13 -22.03 5.22
N GLN A 205 -5.37 -21.59 4.95
CA GLN A 205 -6.04 -21.79 3.66
C GLN A 205 -5.28 -21.14 2.50
N TYR A 206 -4.64 -19.99 2.74
CA TYR A 206 -3.78 -19.32 1.77
C TYR A 206 -2.61 -20.23 1.36
N TYR A 207 -1.86 -20.75 2.33
CA TYR A 207 -0.71 -21.63 2.06
C TYR A 207 -1.12 -22.96 1.42
N ASP A 208 -2.19 -23.59 1.92
CA ASP A 208 -2.72 -24.85 1.36
C ASP A 208 -3.16 -24.66 -0.10
N GLY A 209 -3.91 -23.59 -0.38
CA GLY A 209 -4.38 -23.26 -1.72
C GLY A 209 -3.26 -22.86 -2.69
N LEU A 210 -2.16 -22.29 -2.18
CA LEU A 210 -0.98 -21.99 -2.96
C LEU A 210 -0.20 -23.27 -3.29
N ALA A 211 0.11 -24.09 -2.30
CA ALA A 211 0.81 -25.37 -2.47
C ALA A 211 0.06 -26.31 -3.43
N GLY A 212 -1.27 -26.37 -3.34
CA GLY A 212 -2.12 -27.15 -4.24
C GLY A 212 -2.23 -26.62 -5.67
N SER A 213 -1.84 -25.36 -5.93
CA SER A 213 -1.95 -24.74 -7.25
C SER A 213 -0.75 -24.98 -8.17
N VAL A 214 0.30 -25.64 -7.70
CA VAL A 214 1.47 -25.95 -8.51
C VAL A 214 1.24 -27.26 -9.24
N ALA A 215 1.13 -27.19 -10.57
CA ALA A 215 0.94 -28.36 -11.40
C ALA A 215 2.25 -29.16 -11.52
N PRO A 216 2.18 -30.51 -11.47
CA PRO A 216 3.31 -31.37 -11.80
C PRO A 216 3.70 -31.21 -13.27
N GLY A 217 4.96 -31.49 -13.60
CA GLY A 217 5.55 -31.14 -14.88
C GLY A 217 7.06 -30.96 -14.78
N ARG A 218 7.68 -30.42 -15.84
CA ARG A 218 9.04 -29.86 -15.76
C ARG A 218 8.98 -28.53 -15.00
N THR A 219 8.63 -28.63 -13.73
CA THR A 219 8.38 -27.52 -12.81
C THR A 219 9.43 -27.50 -11.72
N ILE A 220 9.98 -26.32 -11.45
CA ILE A 220 10.83 -26.07 -10.28
C ILE A 220 10.25 -24.95 -9.43
N ILE A 221 10.31 -25.14 -8.11
CA ILE A 221 10.01 -24.11 -7.12
C ILE A 221 11.32 -23.57 -6.56
N LEU A 222 11.55 -22.28 -6.73
CA LEU A 222 12.68 -21.54 -6.15
C LEU A 222 12.21 -20.94 -4.81
N ALA A 223 12.29 -21.75 -3.76
CA ALA A 223 11.74 -21.42 -2.45
C ALA A 223 12.62 -20.44 -1.68
N GLU A 224 11.97 -19.47 -1.02
CA GLU A 224 12.58 -18.57 -0.05
C GLU A 224 13.01 -19.30 1.22
N GLY A 225 14.11 -18.83 1.83
CA GLY A 225 14.47 -19.17 3.20
C GLY A 225 15.95 -18.98 3.43
N VAL A 226 16.35 -18.03 4.28
CA VAL A 226 17.77 -17.80 4.61
C VAL A 226 18.33 -18.94 5.47
N SER A 227 19.45 -19.55 5.08
CA SER A 227 20.07 -20.63 5.89
C SER A 227 20.96 -20.06 6.98
N ASP A 228 21.08 -20.79 8.09
CA ASP A 228 22.02 -20.45 9.17
C ASP A 228 22.91 -21.65 9.49
N THR A 229 23.73 -22.04 8.51
CA THR A 229 24.61 -23.21 8.61
C THR A 229 25.66 -23.06 9.72
N ARG A 230 26.10 -21.82 9.99
CA ARG A 230 27.11 -21.50 11.02
C ARG A 230 26.53 -21.10 12.38
N LYS A 231 25.20 -21.13 12.56
CA LYS A 231 24.50 -20.73 13.80
C LYS A 231 24.89 -19.33 14.29
N MET A 232 24.94 -18.36 13.37
CA MET A 232 25.38 -16.99 13.64
C MET A 232 24.32 -16.18 14.40
N LEU A 233 23.05 -16.56 14.31
CA LEU A 233 21.97 -15.95 15.09
C LEU A 233 21.80 -16.66 16.43
N ARG A 234 21.93 -15.91 17.53
CA ARG A 234 21.66 -16.41 18.89
C ARG A 234 20.16 -16.39 19.18
N ASN A 235 19.48 -15.39 18.64
CA ASN A 235 18.04 -15.17 18.77
C ASN A 235 17.41 -15.28 17.39
N ARG A 236 16.77 -16.42 17.11
CA ARG A 236 16.00 -16.60 15.87
C ARG A 236 14.75 -15.72 15.92
N LEU A 237 14.36 -15.20 14.76
CA LEU A 237 13.07 -14.55 14.58
C LEU A 237 11.98 -15.63 14.64
N ASP A 238 11.51 -15.91 15.85
CA ASP A 238 10.37 -16.79 16.08
C ASP A 238 9.12 -15.93 16.24
N TYR A 239 8.27 -16.00 15.21
CA TYR A 239 6.99 -15.29 15.19
C TYR A 239 5.84 -16.16 15.71
N GLY A 240 6.10 -17.38 16.21
CA GLY A 240 5.07 -18.36 16.59
C GLY A 240 4.07 -17.81 17.60
N ASN A 241 4.58 -17.22 18.69
CA ASN A 241 3.72 -16.59 19.71
C ASN A 241 2.83 -15.48 19.16
N PHE A 242 3.29 -14.75 18.14
CA PHE A 242 2.51 -13.68 17.51
C PHE A 242 1.51 -14.21 16.50
N ALA A 243 1.91 -15.20 15.69
CA ALA A 243 1.03 -15.89 14.77
C ALA A 243 -0.12 -16.58 15.52
N ASP A 244 0.17 -17.29 16.61
CA ASP A 244 -0.82 -17.97 17.45
C ASP A 244 -1.82 -16.98 18.08
N TYR A 245 -1.33 -15.86 18.61
CA TYR A 245 -2.17 -14.81 19.19
C TYR A 245 -3.14 -14.22 18.17
N LEU A 246 -2.71 -14.09 16.91
CA LEU A 246 -3.52 -13.56 15.81
C LEU A 246 -4.32 -14.65 15.06
N GLY A 247 -4.22 -15.92 15.45
CA GLY A 247 -4.82 -17.05 14.75
C GLY A 247 -4.21 -17.33 13.36
N LEU A 248 -3.05 -16.74 13.08
CA LEU A 248 -2.31 -16.88 11.82
C LEU A 248 -1.32 -18.05 11.87
N THR A 249 -0.72 -18.34 10.73
CA THR A 249 0.22 -19.44 10.54
C THR A 249 1.51 -18.93 9.91
N LEU A 250 2.64 -19.49 10.34
CA LEU A 250 3.95 -19.19 9.75
C LEU A 250 4.13 -19.91 8.42
N GLN A 251 4.62 -19.17 7.42
CA GLN A 251 4.98 -19.71 6.11
C GLN A 251 5.88 -20.95 6.22
N GLN A 252 6.90 -20.89 7.09
CA GLN A 252 7.90 -21.95 7.25
C GLN A 252 7.32 -23.24 7.86
N GLU A 253 6.22 -23.16 8.61
CA GLU A 253 5.63 -24.31 9.31
C GLU A 253 4.56 -25.06 8.51
N LYS A 254 3.86 -24.38 7.60
CA LYS A 254 2.73 -24.99 6.86
C LYS A 254 2.88 -24.96 5.34
N MET A 255 3.80 -24.18 4.78
CA MET A 255 4.03 -24.19 3.35
C MET A 255 4.86 -25.42 2.95
N HIS A 256 4.18 -26.55 2.75
CA HIS A 256 4.79 -27.79 2.27
C HIS A 256 4.41 -28.05 0.82
N PHE A 257 5.25 -27.60 -0.10
CA PHE A 257 5.17 -28.06 -1.47
C PHE A 257 5.53 -29.55 -1.52
N LYS A 258 4.72 -30.35 -2.20
CA LYS A 258 5.04 -31.76 -2.47
C LYS A 258 5.98 -31.82 -3.67
N GLY A 259 7.22 -32.21 -3.45
CA GLY A 259 8.23 -32.28 -4.51
C GLY A 259 9.53 -32.91 -4.02
N ARG A 260 10.44 -33.14 -4.95
CA ARG A 260 11.81 -33.59 -4.64
C ARG A 260 12.67 -32.37 -4.35
N THR A 261 13.27 -32.31 -3.16
CA THR A 261 14.27 -31.29 -2.86
C THR A 261 15.55 -31.56 -3.65
N ILE A 262 16.09 -30.54 -4.30
CA ILE A 262 17.35 -30.61 -5.04
C ILE A 262 18.32 -29.51 -4.57
N GLU A 263 19.61 -29.76 -4.74
CA GLU A 263 20.66 -28.77 -4.48
C GLU A 263 20.96 -27.91 -5.73
N ALA A 264 21.52 -26.72 -5.51
CA ALA A 264 21.87 -25.80 -6.60
C ALA A 264 22.79 -26.42 -7.67
N ALA A 265 23.72 -27.29 -7.25
CA ALA A 265 24.64 -27.98 -8.15
C ALA A 265 23.94 -28.96 -9.11
N GLU A 266 22.73 -29.43 -8.76
CA GLU A 266 21.95 -30.33 -9.61
C GLU A 266 21.27 -29.61 -10.78
N LEU A 267 21.17 -28.28 -10.75
CA LEU A 267 20.69 -27.49 -11.91
C LEU A 267 21.62 -27.60 -13.12
N GLU A 268 22.91 -27.85 -12.87
CA GLU A 268 23.95 -27.91 -13.90
C GLU A 268 24.11 -29.32 -14.48
N LYS A 269 23.51 -30.33 -13.84
CA LYS A 269 23.54 -31.71 -14.33
C LYS A 269 22.47 -31.91 -15.41
N SER A 270 22.87 -32.44 -16.55
CA SER A 270 21.95 -32.86 -17.62
C SER A 270 20.92 -33.84 -17.07
N LEU A 271 19.64 -33.59 -17.32
CA LEU A 271 18.59 -34.57 -17.00
C LEU A 271 18.90 -35.88 -17.75
N PRO A 272 18.77 -37.05 -17.10
CA PRO A 272 18.59 -38.29 -17.84
C PRO A 272 17.38 -38.07 -18.76
N ARG A 273 17.58 -38.16 -20.08
CA ARG A 273 16.45 -38.26 -21.02
C ARG A 273 15.62 -39.45 -20.54
N SER A 274 14.41 -39.18 -20.04
CA SER A 274 13.46 -40.24 -19.70
C SER A 274 13.29 -41.07 -20.97
N ARG A 275 13.74 -42.33 -20.90
CA ARG A 275 13.88 -43.21 -22.06
C ARG A 275 12.55 -43.85 -22.46
N ASP A 276 11.50 -43.62 -21.68
CA ASP A 276 10.19 -44.21 -21.87
C ASP A 276 9.14 -43.10 -22.01
N GLY A 277 8.60 -42.98 -23.22
CA GLY A 277 7.41 -42.19 -23.49
C GLY A 277 6.25 -42.71 -22.65
N ALA A 278 5.48 -41.79 -22.07
CA ALA A 278 4.27 -42.03 -21.28
C ALA A 278 4.49 -42.79 -19.96
N ASN A 279 4.79 -42.04 -18.88
CA ASN A 279 4.39 -42.28 -17.46
C ASN A 279 5.43 -41.87 -16.40
N SER A 280 6.48 -41.11 -16.72
CA SER A 280 7.15 -40.35 -15.64
C SER A 280 6.25 -39.17 -15.26
N THR A 281 5.49 -39.32 -14.19
CA THR A 281 4.85 -38.19 -13.50
C THR A 281 5.95 -37.19 -13.18
N ALA A 282 6.10 -36.16 -14.02
CA ALA A 282 7.20 -35.21 -13.93
C ALA A 282 7.12 -34.54 -12.55
N GLN A 283 8.02 -34.96 -11.67
CA GLN A 283 8.03 -34.60 -10.26
C GLN A 283 8.44 -33.14 -10.14
N ILE A 284 7.75 -32.39 -9.28
CA ILE A 284 8.11 -31.00 -8.96
C ILE A 284 9.45 -31.03 -8.23
N ASP A 285 10.45 -30.32 -8.74
CA ASP A 285 11.71 -30.10 -8.04
C ASP A 285 11.58 -28.85 -7.16
N ILE A 286 12.09 -28.88 -5.94
CA ILE A 286 12.09 -27.76 -4.99
C ILE A 286 13.53 -27.44 -4.64
N MET A 287 13.93 -26.20 -4.84
CA MET A 287 15.28 -25.75 -4.51
C MET A 287 15.19 -24.50 -3.65
N ARG A 288 15.94 -24.51 -2.55
CA ARG A 288 16.17 -23.31 -1.75
C ARG A 288 17.05 -22.35 -2.57
N ALA A 289 16.49 -21.20 -2.95
CA ALA A 289 17.14 -20.27 -3.88
C ALA A 289 17.61 -18.99 -3.18
N ASP A 290 17.94 -19.10 -1.89
CA ASP A 290 18.30 -17.99 -1.00
C ASP A 290 19.76 -18.11 -0.54
N VAL A 291 20.24 -17.08 0.15
CA VAL A 291 21.59 -17.01 0.68
C VAL A 291 21.70 -17.60 2.08
N ASP A 292 22.92 -17.97 2.46
CA ASP A 292 23.25 -18.28 3.85
C ASP A 292 23.57 -17.00 4.62
N ILE A 293 23.10 -16.92 5.86
CA ILE A 293 23.31 -15.76 6.74
C ILE A 293 24.79 -15.51 7.04
N SER A 294 25.65 -16.53 6.89
CA SER A 294 27.10 -16.34 7.01
C SER A 294 27.69 -15.42 5.94
N SER A 295 26.94 -15.12 4.88
CA SER A 295 27.30 -14.13 3.86
C SER A 295 26.87 -12.70 4.19
N PHE A 296 26.09 -12.49 5.26
CA PHE A 296 25.63 -11.17 5.68
C PHE A 296 26.71 -10.40 6.40
N HIS A 297 26.59 -9.07 6.36
CA HIS A 297 27.43 -8.19 7.13
C HIS A 297 27.16 -8.37 8.64
N PRO A 298 28.19 -8.22 9.49
CA PRO A 298 28.03 -8.31 10.95
C PRO A 298 26.95 -7.37 11.50
N GLU A 299 26.78 -6.19 10.91
CA GLU A 299 25.76 -5.21 11.28
C GLU A 299 24.35 -5.75 11.04
N THR A 300 24.12 -6.43 9.91
CA THR A 300 22.85 -7.08 9.59
C THR A 300 22.55 -8.20 10.58
N ILE A 301 23.55 -9.01 10.92
CA ILE A 301 23.38 -10.11 11.88
C ILE A 301 23.06 -9.56 13.27
N ARG A 302 23.77 -8.53 13.72
CA ARG A 302 23.50 -7.84 14.99
C ARG A 302 22.09 -7.27 15.02
N PHE A 303 21.63 -6.69 13.91
CA PHE A 303 20.26 -6.19 13.78
C PHE A 303 19.23 -7.32 13.89
N LEU A 304 19.40 -8.41 13.14
CA LEU A 304 18.48 -9.55 13.17
C LEU A 304 18.45 -10.22 14.56
N ASP A 305 19.60 -10.34 15.21
CA ASP A 305 19.71 -10.89 16.57
C ASP A 305 19.01 -10.00 17.60
N ALA A 306 19.21 -8.68 17.51
CA ALA A 306 18.51 -7.73 18.36
C ALA A 306 16.99 -7.78 18.13
N LEU A 307 16.54 -7.84 16.88
CA LEU A 307 15.13 -7.95 16.54
C LEU A 307 14.52 -9.25 17.10
N GLY A 308 15.20 -10.39 16.91
CA GLY A 308 14.80 -11.69 17.46
C GLY A 308 14.72 -11.66 18.98
N LYS A 309 15.70 -11.05 19.64
CA LYS A 309 15.71 -10.87 21.10
C LYS A 309 14.50 -10.06 21.57
N GLN A 310 14.27 -8.88 20.98
CA GLN A 310 13.16 -8.01 21.40
C GLN A 310 11.79 -8.67 21.20
N MET A 311 11.61 -9.39 20.09
CA MET A 311 10.36 -10.11 19.82
C MET A 311 10.14 -11.26 20.80
N LYS A 312 11.21 -11.99 21.16
CA LYS A 312 11.15 -13.12 22.10
C LYS A 312 10.91 -12.70 23.55
N GLU A 313 11.53 -11.61 23.98
CA GLU A 313 11.46 -11.13 25.38
C GLU A 313 10.20 -10.30 25.67
N SER A 314 9.49 -9.86 24.63
CA SER A 314 8.34 -8.97 24.80
C SER A 314 7.06 -9.72 25.15
N THR A 315 6.42 -9.28 26.23
CA THR A 315 5.12 -9.81 26.71
C THR A 315 3.93 -9.36 25.88
N SER A 316 4.11 -8.40 24.98
CA SER A 316 3.10 -7.96 24.02
C SER A 316 3.75 -7.44 22.74
N VAL A 317 2.99 -7.47 21.66
CA VAL A 317 3.37 -6.95 20.33
C VAL A 317 3.75 -5.47 20.41
N THR A 318 2.97 -4.68 21.14
CA THR A 318 3.22 -3.25 21.33
C THR A 318 4.53 -2.98 22.05
N LYS A 319 4.86 -3.78 23.09
CA LYS A 319 6.15 -3.67 23.79
C LYS A 319 7.31 -4.09 22.89
N GLY A 320 7.14 -5.17 22.11
CA GLY A 320 8.14 -5.61 21.14
C GLY A 320 8.44 -4.55 20.10
N LEU A 321 7.41 -4.00 19.45
CA LEU A 321 7.56 -2.92 18.47
C LEU A 321 8.21 -1.67 19.08
N ASN A 322 7.79 -1.27 20.29
CA ASN A 322 8.40 -0.13 20.98
C ASN A 322 9.87 -0.38 21.30
N ALA A 323 10.22 -1.57 21.79
CA ALA A 323 11.59 -1.92 22.11
C ALA A 323 12.48 -2.00 20.85
N SER A 324 11.97 -2.58 19.76
CA SER A 324 12.64 -2.58 18.45
C SER A 324 12.80 -1.17 17.88
N SER A 325 11.81 -0.30 18.06
CA SER A 325 11.88 1.11 17.62
C SER A 325 12.93 1.87 18.43
N SER A 326 12.95 1.73 19.75
CA SER A 326 13.94 2.35 20.63
C SER A 326 15.35 1.89 20.31
N TRP A 327 15.55 0.58 20.16
CA TRP A 327 16.84 0.03 19.71
C TRP A 327 17.26 0.59 18.35
N SER A 328 16.34 0.67 17.39
CA SER A 328 16.64 1.22 16.07
C SER A 328 17.04 2.69 16.15
N LYS A 329 16.38 3.50 16.98
CA LYS A 329 16.75 4.92 17.16
C LYS A 329 18.14 5.11 17.76
N GLU A 330 18.56 4.20 18.63
CA GLU A 330 19.84 4.29 19.33
C GLU A 330 21.01 3.75 18.49
N TYR A 331 20.79 2.66 17.74
CA TYR A 331 21.87 1.92 17.08
C TYR A 331 21.85 1.99 15.54
N MET A 332 20.76 2.44 14.91
CA MET A 332 20.64 2.46 13.45
C MET A 332 21.20 3.75 12.85
N THR A 333 22.26 3.62 12.06
CA THR A 333 22.77 4.73 11.22
C THR A 333 22.24 4.60 9.78
N PRO A 334 22.22 5.70 8.99
CA PRO A 334 21.82 5.62 7.58
C PRO A 334 22.67 4.63 6.77
N GLN A 335 23.96 4.54 7.09
CA GLN A 335 24.86 3.58 6.45
C GLN A 335 24.52 2.14 6.84
N MET A 336 24.23 1.88 8.12
CA MET A 336 23.81 0.56 8.58
C MET A 336 22.48 0.13 7.94
N GLN A 337 21.52 1.05 7.82
CA GLN A 337 20.26 0.79 7.11
C GLN A 337 20.50 0.38 5.65
N LYS A 338 21.41 1.06 4.94
CA LYS A 338 21.76 0.71 3.56
C LYS A 338 22.37 -0.70 3.45
N VAL A 339 23.27 -1.05 4.37
CA VAL A 339 23.89 -2.39 4.44
C VAL A 339 22.84 -3.47 4.72
N ILE A 340 21.96 -3.24 5.69
CA ILE A 340 20.87 -4.16 6.02
C ILE A 340 19.95 -4.38 4.81
N MET A 341 19.59 -3.31 4.10
CA MET A 341 18.77 -3.42 2.90
C MET A 341 19.49 -4.16 1.75
N ASP A 342 20.81 -4.00 1.60
CA ASP A 342 21.59 -4.80 0.66
C ASP A 342 21.51 -6.30 0.98
N ASP A 343 21.75 -6.69 2.22
CA ASP A 343 21.75 -8.09 2.62
C ASP A 343 20.34 -8.72 2.60
N ILE A 344 19.34 -8.04 3.18
CA ILE A 344 17.98 -8.59 3.36
C ILE A 344 17.16 -8.56 2.08
N LEU A 345 17.42 -7.62 1.16
CA LEU A 345 16.61 -7.46 -0.06
C LEU A 345 17.43 -7.74 -1.33
N TYR A 346 18.39 -6.88 -1.65
CA TYR A 346 19.02 -6.85 -2.98
C TYR A 346 19.90 -8.08 -3.24
N ARG A 347 20.71 -8.52 -2.28
CA ARG A 347 21.58 -9.69 -2.43
C ARG A 347 20.79 -10.98 -2.60
N ARG A 348 19.70 -11.12 -1.85
CA ARG A 348 18.78 -12.25 -1.94
C ARG A 348 18.06 -12.29 -3.29
N ASN A 349 17.62 -11.13 -3.79
CA ASN A 349 17.04 -11.00 -5.13
C ASN A 349 18.01 -11.43 -6.22
N LYS A 350 19.27 -10.98 -6.16
CA LYS A 350 20.31 -11.38 -7.12
C LYS A 350 20.50 -12.90 -7.15
N GLU A 351 20.45 -13.55 -6.00
CA GLU A 351 20.68 -14.99 -5.91
C GLU A 351 19.51 -15.79 -6.52
N VAL A 352 18.26 -15.47 -6.17
CA VAL A 352 17.10 -16.15 -6.77
C VAL A 352 17.00 -15.88 -8.28
N ILE A 353 17.35 -14.68 -8.74
CA ILE A 353 17.44 -14.33 -10.17
C ILE A 353 18.49 -15.19 -10.88
N ARG A 354 19.67 -15.36 -10.27
CA ARG A 354 20.75 -16.20 -10.81
C ARG A 354 20.27 -17.64 -10.98
N HIS A 355 19.59 -18.17 -9.98
CA HIS A 355 18.99 -19.51 -10.02
C HIS A 355 17.87 -19.63 -11.06
N MET A 356 17.00 -18.62 -11.18
CA MET A 356 15.95 -18.56 -12.19
C MET A 356 16.52 -18.67 -13.61
N ARG A 357 17.56 -17.89 -13.93
CA ARG A 357 18.20 -17.94 -15.25
C ARG A 357 18.76 -19.33 -15.56
N LYS A 358 19.39 -19.99 -14.59
CA LYS A 358 19.89 -21.37 -14.74
C LYS A 358 18.74 -22.37 -14.91
N ALA A 359 17.68 -22.23 -14.11
CA ALA A 359 16.52 -23.10 -14.15
C ALA A 359 15.78 -23.03 -15.49
N LEU A 360 15.74 -21.87 -16.17
CA LEU A 360 15.07 -21.72 -17.48
C LEU A 360 15.63 -22.64 -18.57
N VAL A 361 16.88 -23.09 -18.43
CA VAL A 361 17.50 -24.06 -19.35
C VAL A 361 16.83 -25.44 -19.25
N ARG A 362 16.43 -25.84 -18.03
CA ARG A 362 15.97 -27.19 -17.72
C ARG A 362 14.45 -27.29 -17.56
N TYR A 363 13.81 -26.29 -16.97
CA TYR A 363 12.40 -26.35 -16.59
C TYR A 363 11.54 -25.53 -17.54
N ASP A 364 10.30 -25.96 -17.73
CA ASP A 364 9.31 -25.23 -18.51
C ASP A 364 8.51 -24.28 -17.63
N THR A 365 8.34 -24.62 -16.36
CA THR A 365 7.69 -23.76 -15.36
C THR A 365 8.64 -23.50 -14.19
N ILE A 366 8.80 -22.22 -13.84
CA ILE A 366 9.50 -21.78 -12.64
C ILE A 366 8.50 -21.09 -11.74
N VAL A 367 8.45 -21.48 -10.47
CA VAL A 367 7.60 -20.89 -9.45
C VAL A 367 8.49 -20.22 -8.42
N ILE A 368 8.26 -18.93 -8.15
CA ILE A 368 9.06 -18.14 -7.20
C ILE A 368 8.10 -17.57 -6.13
N PRO A 369 7.84 -18.33 -5.04
CA PRO A 369 7.13 -17.84 -3.88
C PRO A 369 8.10 -17.10 -2.96
N TRP A 370 8.06 -15.77 -2.96
CA TRP A 370 8.99 -14.92 -2.21
C TRP A 370 8.29 -13.73 -1.56
N GLY A 371 8.84 -13.19 -0.49
CA GLY A 371 8.32 -12.00 0.20
C GLY A 371 7.95 -10.87 -0.77
N ALA A 372 6.75 -10.30 -0.63
CA ALA A 372 6.19 -9.36 -1.63
C ALA A 372 7.09 -8.14 -1.92
N LEU A 373 7.89 -7.69 -0.95
CA LEU A 373 8.87 -6.59 -1.12
C LEU A 373 10.01 -6.92 -2.10
N HIS A 374 10.31 -8.20 -2.33
CA HIS A 374 11.33 -8.65 -3.27
C HIS A 374 10.86 -8.65 -4.73
N MET A 375 9.54 -8.72 -4.94
CA MET A 375 8.93 -8.89 -6.24
C MET A 375 9.27 -7.82 -7.28
N PRO A 376 9.37 -6.51 -6.95
CA PRO A 376 9.66 -5.48 -7.97
C PRO A 376 10.94 -5.75 -8.77
N GLU A 377 12.03 -6.13 -8.11
CA GLU A 377 13.31 -6.38 -8.77
C GLU A 377 13.29 -7.70 -9.57
N ILE A 378 12.69 -8.75 -8.99
CA ILE A 378 12.54 -10.06 -9.64
C ILE A 378 11.68 -9.93 -10.90
N GLU A 379 10.54 -9.23 -10.81
CA GLU A 379 9.64 -8.96 -11.93
C GLU A 379 10.33 -8.14 -13.02
N THR A 380 11.04 -7.07 -12.64
CA THR A 380 11.82 -6.27 -13.60
C THR A 380 12.78 -7.14 -14.40
N GLU A 381 13.41 -8.12 -13.75
CA GLU A 381 14.32 -9.04 -14.41
C GLU A 381 13.61 -10.06 -15.31
N VAL A 382 12.44 -10.56 -14.90
CA VAL A 382 11.59 -11.43 -15.74
C VAL A 382 11.18 -10.70 -17.01
N LEU A 383 10.74 -9.45 -16.90
CA LEU A 383 10.35 -8.60 -18.04
C LEU A 383 11.55 -8.30 -18.96
N LYS A 384 12.73 -8.01 -18.40
CA LYS A 384 13.97 -7.81 -19.20
C LYS A 384 14.35 -9.03 -20.03
N GLN A 385 13.97 -10.23 -19.62
CA GLN A 385 14.17 -11.44 -20.39
C GLN A 385 13.09 -11.65 -21.47
N GLY A 386 12.17 -10.71 -21.68
CA GLY A 386 11.15 -10.78 -22.72
C GLY A 386 9.97 -11.69 -22.36
N PHE A 387 9.74 -11.94 -21.06
CA PHE A 387 8.49 -12.55 -20.63
C PHE A 387 7.39 -11.49 -20.54
N GLU A 388 6.18 -11.87 -20.92
CA GLU A 388 5.02 -10.99 -20.90
C GLU A 388 4.01 -11.44 -19.85
N LEU A 389 3.37 -10.49 -19.18
CA LEU A 389 2.32 -10.76 -18.21
C LEU A 389 1.10 -11.34 -18.93
N GLN A 390 0.65 -12.51 -18.49
CA GLN A 390 -0.52 -13.20 -19.06
C GLN A 390 -1.70 -13.22 -18.09
N HIS A 391 -1.43 -13.46 -16.81
CA HIS A 391 -2.49 -13.63 -15.81
C HIS A 391 -2.08 -13.02 -14.47
N VAL A 392 -3.06 -12.43 -13.79
CA VAL A 392 -2.94 -11.91 -12.42
C VAL A 392 -4.00 -12.60 -11.57
N ARG A 393 -3.60 -13.15 -10.43
CA ARG A 393 -4.49 -13.79 -9.47
C ARG A 393 -4.26 -13.22 -8.08
N GLU A 394 -5.28 -12.67 -7.47
CA GLU A 394 -5.23 -12.28 -6.06
C GLU A 394 -5.71 -13.44 -5.17
N ARG A 395 -5.14 -13.52 -3.96
CA ARG A 395 -5.57 -14.44 -2.90
C ARG A 395 -5.55 -13.71 -1.58
N GLU A 396 -6.59 -13.90 -0.79
CA GLU A 396 -6.60 -13.43 0.60
C GLU A 396 -5.54 -14.20 1.39
N SER A 397 -4.65 -13.47 2.03
CA SER A 397 -3.59 -14.01 2.88
C SER A 397 -3.90 -13.87 4.37
N ILE A 398 -4.65 -12.84 4.76
CA ILE A 398 -5.10 -12.58 6.13
C ILE A 398 -6.51 -12.01 6.05
N ASP A 399 -7.46 -12.64 6.73
CA ASP A 399 -8.83 -12.15 6.92
C ASP A 399 -8.95 -11.39 8.26
N PHE A 400 -9.23 -10.09 8.21
CA PHE A 400 -9.37 -9.26 9.42
C PHE A 400 -10.63 -9.57 10.22
N GLY A 401 -11.70 -10.02 9.56
CA GLY A 401 -12.90 -10.49 10.22
C GLY A 401 -12.62 -11.69 11.12
N LYS A 402 -11.89 -12.69 10.62
CA LYS A 402 -11.47 -13.85 11.44
C LYS A 402 -10.56 -13.45 12.60
N MET A 403 -9.65 -12.52 12.38
CA MET A 403 -8.76 -12.02 13.45
C MET A 403 -9.52 -11.34 14.59
N LEU A 404 -10.54 -10.54 14.27
CA LEU A 404 -11.31 -9.78 15.28
C LEU A 404 -12.24 -10.67 16.11
N HIS A 405 -12.75 -11.76 15.55
CA HIS A 405 -13.67 -12.64 16.25
C HIS A 405 -12.98 -13.69 17.12
N GLY A 406 -11.67 -13.93 16.92
CA GLY A 406 -10.91 -14.96 17.62
C GLY A 406 -11.46 -16.36 17.37
N LYS A 407 -10.66 -17.40 17.62
CA LYS A 407 -11.23 -18.75 17.70
C LYS A 407 -12.11 -18.81 18.95
N SER A 408 -13.42 -18.96 18.79
CA SER A 408 -14.29 -19.54 19.82
C SER A 408 -13.89 -20.97 20.12
#